data_AF-A0A7C6K292-F1
#
_entry.id   AF-A0A7C6K292-F1
#
_cell.length_a   1.000
_cell.length_b   1.000
_cell.length_c   1.000
_cell.angle_alpha   90.00
_cell.angle_beta   90.00
_cell.angle_gamma   90.00
#
_symmetry.space_group_name_H-M   'P 1'
#
loop_
_entity.id
_entity.type
_entity.pdbx_description
1 polymer ?
#
loop_
_entity_poly.entity_id
_entity_poly.type
_entity_poly.pdbx_seq_one_letter_code
_entity_poly.pdbx_strand_id
1 'polypeptide(L)'
;MRRISLIFLLLFISIFFLSACACSEKLKINVLDEEVTIDLGEEKTLNIEVNKEIVLNYESTDLEVVSVDKGVITGIGVGSAKIIVTYEEFKKEIDVTVIERYYTVTFIPDEENLHLITRVQVKKGDLVRAFVPKKEGKAFFAWYLDDKVFKFTTPITCDITLVARWENEKKKITFNSNPPLDPVFITEGETYMPPAIEREFYIFKYWAYFENDNVIPFNDPIIITKDLELFPVWIENFYKITFDTKGGDMLEDVKIDKDGVLEYQVSEVASKDGYVFQYWGYYEGEELIKVYLDQIITINKDIKLIAFYE
;
A
#
# COMPACT_ATOMS: atom_id res chain seq x y z
N MET A 1 35.50 31.13 133.33
CA MET A 1 36.83 30.54 133.10
C MET A 1 36.83 29.82 131.75
N ARG A 2 37.78 30.19 130.88
CA ARG A 2 38.36 29.49 129.71
C ARG A 2 37.48 28.64 128.74
N ARG A 3 37.41 29.18 127.50
CA ARG A 3 37.69 28.61 126.15
C ARG A 3 37.05 27.25 125.73
N ILE A 4 36.50 27.20 124.52
CA ILE A 4 37.12 26.63 123.28
C ILE A 4 36.14 26.73 122.07
N SER A 5 36.73 26.94 120.90
CA SER A 5 36.21 27.04 119.52
C SER A 5 35.41 25.82 119.03
N LEU A 6 34.48 25.98 118.08
CA LEU A 6 34.31 25.05 116.93
C LEU A 6 33.40 25.64 115.81
N ILE A 7 33.83 25.43 114.56
CA ILE A 7 33.24 25.81 113.26
C ILE A 7 32.07 24.88 112.89
N PHE A 8 30.98 25.37 112.27
CA PHE A 8 30.04 24.56 111.43
C PHE A 8 29.22 25.49 110.50
N LEU A 9 29.57 25.57 109.21
CA LEU A 9 29.00 24.86 108.04
C LEU A 9 27.70 25.48 107.47
N LEU A 10 27.84 26.16 106.32
CA LEU A 10 26.78 26.68 105.45
C LEU A 10 26.04 25.55 104.73
N LEU A 11 24.70 25.63 104.63
CA LEU A 11 23.87 24.79 103.76
C LEU A 11 22.95 25.70 102.92
N PHE A 12 23.34 25.84 101.65
CA PHE A 12 22.60 26.48 100.56
C PHE A 12 21.53 25.49 100.06
N ILE A 13 20.26 25.86 100.13
CA ILE A 13 19.18 25.14 99.42
C ILE A 13 19.07 25.78 98.03
N SER A 14 19.73 25.16 97.06
CA SER A 14 19.65 25.48 95.63
C SER A 14 18.37 24.87 95.06
N ILE A 15 17.45 25.73 94.61
CA ILE A 15 16.27 25.34 93.84
C ILE A 15 16.75 24.88 92.47
N PHE A 16 16.69 23.56 92.25
CA PHE A 16 16.94 22.92 90.97
C PHE A 16 15.78 23.25 90.02
N PHE A 17 15.93 24.29 89.20
CA PHE A 17 15.14 24.39 87.96
C PHE A 17 15.71 23.36 86.97
N LEU A 18 15.05 22.21 86.89
CA LEU A 18 15.19 21.31 85.75
C LEU A 18 14.61 22.02 84.51
N SER A 19 15.46 22.82 83.87
CA SER A 19 15.28 23.19 82.47
C SER A 19 15.52 21.92 81.65
N ALA A 20 14.43 21.21 81.36
CA ALA A 20 14.42 20.21 80.31
C ALA A 20 14.65 20.95 78.98
N CYS A 21 15.91 21.09 78.60
CA CYS A 21 16.30 21.51 77.26
C CYS A 21 15.87 20.39 76.31
N ALA A 22 14.64 20.47 75.79
CA ALA A 22 14.22 19.68 74.65
C ALA A 22 15.13 20.09 73.48
N CYS A 23 16.13 19.28 73.20
CA CYS A 23 16.95 19.44 72.01
C CYS A 23 16.06 19.04 70.82
N SER A 24 15.31 20.01 70.28
CA SER A 24 14.54 19.80 69.07
C SER A 24 15.52 19.62 67.91
N GLU A 25 15.41 18.53 67.16
CA GLU A 25 16.20 18.36 65.94
C GLU A 25 15.99 19.59 65.04
N LYS A 26 17.05 20.17 64.50
CA LYS A 26 16.92 21.34 63.61
C LYS A 26 16.28 20.91 62.29
N LEU A 27 15.35 21.70 61.76
CA LEU A 27 14.77 21.48 60.43
C LEU A 27 15.87 21.54 59.36
N LYS A 28 15.86 20.59 58.43
CA LYS A 28 16.72 20.51 57.25
C LYS A 28 15.84 20.24 56.03
N ILE A 29 15.89 21.15 55.07
CA ILE A 29 15.26 21.02 53.75
C ILE A 29 16.42 20.96 52.74
N ASN A 30 16.44 19.93 51.90
CA ASN A 30 17.45 19.73 50.87
C ASN A 30 16.74 19.54 49.51
N VAL A 31 16.91 20.51 48.61
CA VAL A 31 16.37 20.47 47.26
C VAL A 31 17.44 19.87 46.36
N LEU A 32 17.22 18.65 45.88
CA LEU A 32 18.20 17.90 45.09
C LEU A 32 18.11 18.22 43.59
N ASP A 33 16.92 18.57 43.10
CA ASP A 33 16.73 19.06 41.73
C ASP A 33 17.07 20.56 41.68
N GLU A 34 18.23 20.93 41.13
CA GLU A 34 18.57 22.35 40.87
C GLU A 34 18.11 22.81 39.48
N GLU A 35 18.16 21.92 38.49
CA GLU A 35 17.67 22.13 37.13
C GLU A 35 16.91 20.88 36.64
N VAL A 36 15.77 21.09 35.99
CA VAL A 36 14.89 20.03 35.50
C VAL A 36 14.46 20.34 34.08
N THR A 37 14.59 19.36 33.18
CA THR A 37 13.96 19.41 31.85
C THR A 37 12.87 18.35 31.78
N ILE A 38 11.68 18.74 31.34
CA ILE A 38 10.53 17.85 31.12
C ILE A 38 9.96 18.05 29.72
N ASP A 39 9.29 17.03 29.18
CA ASP A 39 8.54 17.16 27.93
C ASP A 39 7.23 17.93 28.16
N LEU A 40 6.74 18.60 27.13
CA LEU A 40 5.41 19.20 27.13
C LEU A 40 4.34 18.15 27.52
N GLY A 41 3.57 18.44 28.58
CA GLY A 41 2.56 17.54 29.14
C GLY A 41 3.09 16.45 30.08
N GLU A 42 4.41 16.35 30.30
CA GLU A 42 5.00 15.41 31.27
C GLU A 42 4.83 15.93 32.70
N GLU A 43 4.56 15.00 33.62
CA GLU A 43 4.56 15.24 35.06
C GLU A 43 5.85 14.69 35.69
N LYS A 44 6.45 15.46 36.60
CA LYS A 44 7.60 15.01 37.39
C LYS A 44 7.47 15.47 38.84
N THR A 45 7.74 14.59 39.80
CA THR A 45 7.87 14.97 41.20
C THR A 45 9.27 15.52 41.46
N LEU A 46 9.35 16.72 42.04
CA LEU A 46 10.59 17.34 42.47
C LEU A 46 11.20 16.55 43.63
N ASN A 47 12.50 16.28 43.53
CA ASN A 47 13.23 15.57 44.56
C ASN A 47 13.68 16.52 45.68
N ILE A 48 12.90 16.54 46.77
CA ILE A 48 13.15 17.39 47.93
C ILE A 48 13.12 16.51 49.19
N GLU A 49 14.22 16.50 49.92
CA GLU A 49 14.34 15.78 51.19
C GLU A 49 14.04 16.74 52.35
N VAL A 50 13.16 16.32 53.25
CA VAL A 50 12.87 17.05 54.49
C VAL A 50 12.97 16.10 55.67
N ASN A 51 13.72 16.48 56.71
CA ASN A 51 13.90 15.64 57.90
C ASN A 51 12.76 15.73 58.93
N LYS A 52 11.68 16.45 58.59
CA LYS A 52 10.49 16.64 59.43
C LYS A 52 9.24 16.68 58.55
N GLU A 53 8.11 16.30 59.12
CA GLU A 53 6.81 16.44 58.49
C GLU A 53 6.39 17.93 58.48
N ILE A 54 6.44 18.54 57.31
CA ILE A 54 6.04 19.92 57.04
C ILE A 54 5.29 19.99 55.71
N VAL A 55 4.59 21.09 55.48
CA VAL A 55 3.97 21.40 54.18
C VAL A 55 4.80 22.50 53.51
N LEU A 56 5.44 22.17 52.39
CA LEU A 56 6.16 23.13 51.56
C LEU A 56 5.18 23.88 50.66
N ASN A 57 5.45 25.16 50.42
CA ASN A 57 4.73 25.95 49.43
C ASN A 57 5.53 25.99 48.12
N TYR A 58 4.82 25.91 47.01
CA TYR A 58 5.37 25.92 45.66
C TYR A 58 4.71 27.02 44.83
N GLU A 59 5.51 27.77 44.09
CA GLU A 59 5.05 28.79 43.17
C GLU A 59 5.84 28.69 41.86
N SER A 60 5.15 28.78 40.72
CA SER A 60 5.81 28.90 39.41
C SER A 60 5.94 30.36 39.04
N THR A 61 7.09 30.76 38.49
CA THR A 61 7.25 32.11 37.93
C THR A 61 6.51 32.33 36.62
N ASP A 62 6.11 31.24 35.93
CA ASP A 62 5.36 31.29 34.68
C ASP A 62 4.45 30.05 34.54
N LEU A 63 3.16 30.26 34.79
CA LEU A 63 2.14 29.20 34.72
C LEU A 63 1.78 28.82 33.27
N GLU A 64 2.15 29.62 32.27
CA GLU A 64 1.99 29.24 30.86
C GLU A 64 3.07 28.24 30.44
N VAL A 65 4.20 28.18 31.15
CA VAL A 65 5.30 27.25 30.90
C VAL A 65 5.20 26.00 31.78
N VAL A 66 5.07 26.14 33.10
CA VAL A 66 5.05 25.01 34.04
C VAL A 66 4.13 25.28 35.22
N SER A 67 3.29 24.31 35.56
CA SER A 67 2.50 24.33 36.80
C SER A 67 3.15 23.46 37.88
N VAL A 68 2.80 23.68 39.13
CA VAL A 68 3.25 22.85 40.25
C VAL A 68 2.11 22.64 41.26
N ASP A 69 1.85 21.38 41.63
CA ASP A 69 0.93 21.02 42.72
C ASP A 69 1.64 20.04 43.66
N LYS A 70 1.79 20.44 44.93
CA LYS A 70 2.42 19.62 45.99
C LYS A 70 3.75 18.97 45.57
N GLY A 71 4.59 19.74 44.86
CA GLY A 71 5.89 19.28 44.37
C GLY A 71 5.87 18.46 43.08
N VAL A 72 4.70 18.21 42.49
CA VAL A 72 4.58 17.64 41.14
C VAL A 72 4.48 18.76 40.14
N ILE A 73 5.48 18.86 39.24
CA ILE A 73 5.48 19.82 38.15
C ILE A 73 4.84 19.22 36.90
N THR A 74 4.10 20.02 36.12
CA THR A 74 3.54 19.62 34.81
C THR A 74 3.98 20.63 33.74
N GLY A 75 4.51 20.14 32.62
CA GLY A 75 4.88 21.02 31.50
C GLY A 75 3.64 21.51 30.74
N ILE A 76 3.40 22.82 30.73
CA ILE A 76 2.21 23.46 30.11
C ILE A 76 2.53 24.07 28.75
N GLY A 77 3.71 24.70 28.61
CA GLY A 77 4.12 25.39 27.39
C GLY A 77 5.63 25.34 27.22
N VAL A 78 6.09 25.29 25.97
CA VAL A 78 7.54 25.22 25.66
C VAL A 78 8.22 26.52 26.10
N GLY A 79 9.24 26.42 26.94
CA GLY A 79 9.92 27.58 27.51
C GLY A 79 10.70 27.23 28.77
N SER A 80 11.12 28.26 29.49
CA SER A 80 11.83 28.12 30.78
C SER A 80 11.15 28.96 31.85
N ALA A 81 11.06 28.41 33.06
CA ALA A 81 10.47 29.03 34.24
C ALA A 81 11.21 28.54 35.49
N LYS A 82 10.93 29.15 36.65
CA LYS A 82 11.46 28.69 37.94
C LYS A 82 10.32 28.19 38.82
N ILE A 83 10.57 27.11 39.55
CA ILE A 83 9.74 26.73 40.70
C ILE A 83 10.41 27.23 41.96
N ILE A 84 9.68 28.04 42.71
CA ILE A 84 10.10 28.59 43.98
C ILE A 84 9.51 27.71 45.10
N VAL A 85 10.39 27.11 45.90
CA VAL A 85 10.02 26.32 47.07
C VAL A 85 10.25 27.18 48.31
N THR A 86 9.21 27.32 49.15
CA THR A 86 9.29 28.12 50.38
C THR A 86 8.77 27.40 51.62
N TYR A 87 9.40 27.68 52.76
CA TYR A 87 8.93 27.31 54.10
C TYR A 87 9.55 28.25 55.14
N GLU A 88 8.73 29.01 55.89
CA GLU A 88 9.22 30.06 56.79
C GLU A 88 10.22 31.01 56.08
N GLU A 89 11.47 31.09 56.53
CA GLU A 89 12.53 31.90 55.92
C GLU A 89 13.30 31.15 54.80
N PHE A 90 13.07 29.84 54.63
CA PHE A 90 13.68 29.06 53.57
C PHE A 90 13.07 29.40 52.22
N LYS A 91 13.91 29.71 51.24
CA LYS A 91 13.55 29.90 49.83
C LYS A 91 14.63 29.28 48.94
N LYS A 92 14.24 28.44 47.99
CA LYS A 92 15.12 27.91 46.94
C LYS A 92 14.36 27.93 45.61
N GLU A 93 15.11 28.14 44.54
CA GLU A 93 14.58 28.18 43.17
C GLU A 93 15.14 27.00 42.40
N ILE A 94 14.30 26.40 41.55
CA ILE A 94 14.63 25.28 40.67
C ILE A 94 14.37 25.75 39.25
N ASP A 95 15.38 25.67 38.39
CA ASP A 95 15.22 26.00 36.97
C ASP A 95 14.48 24.86 36.26
N VAL A 96 13.38 25.17 35.58
CA VAL A 96 12.60 24.20 34.82
C VAL A 96 12.53 24.62 33.37
N THR A 97 12.91 23.72 32.47
CA THR A 97 12.74 23.88 31.02
C THR A 97 11.77 22.85 30.49
N VAL A 98 10.74 23.32 29.78
CA VAL A 98 9.76 22.48 29.11
C VAL A 98 10.09 22.46 27.63
N ILE A 99 10.32 21.27 27.08
CA ILE A 99 10.69 21.10 25.67
C ILE A 99 9.63 20.31 24.91
N GLU A 100 9.55 20.57 23.61
CA GLU A 100 8.85 19.68 22.69
C GLU A 100 9.88 18.79 21.99
N ARG A 101 9.79 17.47 22.23
CA ARG A 101 10.72 16.51 21.61
C ARG A 101 10.25 16.12 20.22
N TYR A 102 11.19 16.08 19.29
CA TYR A 102 11.02 15.58 17.94
C TYR A 102 11.99 14.42 17.69
N TYR A 103 11.58 13.50 16.83
CA TYR A 103 12.38 12.41 16.33
C TYR A 103 12.43 12.43 14.81
N THR A 104 13.52 11.89 14.28
CA THR A 104 13.76 11.80 12.85
C THR A 104 13.27 10.46 12.32
N VAL A 105 12.33 10.51 11.38
CA VAL A 105 11.99 9.35 10.53
C VAL A 105 12.76 9.48 9.23
N THR A 106 13.69 8.56 8.98
CA THR A 106 14.47 8.47 7.75
C THR A 106 13.82 7.45 6.82
N PHE A 107 13.43 7.86 5.61
CA PHE A 107 12.91 6.97 4.58
C PHE A 107 14.01 6.68 3.56
N ILE A 108 14.26 5.39 3.30
CA ILE A 108 15.20 4.89 2.30
C ILE A 108 14.39 4.15 1.22
N PRO A 109 13.99 4.83 0.13
CA PRO A 109 13.23 4.21 -0.95
C PRO A 109 14.02 3.12 -1.69
N ASP A 110 15.34 3.27 -1.74
CA ASP A 110 16.21 2.37 -2.46
C ASP A 110 17.63 2.47 -1.87
N GLU A 111 18.13 1.35 -1.33
CA GLU A 111 19.44 1.30 -0.65
C GLU A 111 20.60 1.59 -1.60
N GLU A 112 20.42 1.34 -2.90
CA GLU A 112 21.41 1.64 -3.94
C GLU A 112 21.36 3.13 -4.38
N ASN A 113 20.25 3.83 -4.13
CA ASN A 113 19.99 5.19 -4.58
C ASN A 113 19.79 6.15 -3.39
N LEU A 114 20.84 6.33 -2.60
CA LEU A 114 20.82 7.15 -1.37
C LEU A 114 20.39 8.61 -1.56
N HIS A 115 20.45 9.15 -2.78
CA HIS A 115 19.97 10.50 -3.10
C HIS A 115 18.44 10.66 -2.97
N LEU A 116 17.69 9.54 -2.92
CA LEU A 116 16.25 9.51 -2.73
C LEU A 116 15.84 9.50 -1.25
N ILE A 117 16.80 9.47 -0.32
CA ILE A 117 16.53 9.46 1.12
C ILE A 117 15.83 10.75 1.53
N THR A 118 14.71 10.63 2.23
CA THR A 118 13.99 11.75 2.84
C THR A 118 14.00 11.62 4.36
N ARG A 119 14.00 12.76 5.06
CA ARG A 119 13.96 12.83 6.52
C ARG A 119 12.83 13.73 6.95
N VAL A 120 12.05 13.28 7.92
CA VAL A 120 10.92 14.02 8.47
C VAL A 120 11.09 14.12 9.99
N GLN A 121 10.96 15.33 10.53
CA GLN A 121 10.84 15.54 11.97
C GLN A 121 9.41 15.28 12.41
N VAL A 122 9.23 14.41 13.39
CA VAL A 122 7.93 14.00 13.93
C VAL A 122 7.96 14.22 15.43
N LYS A 123 6.98 14.93 15.96
CA LYS A 123 6.87 15.15 17.40
C LYS A 123 6.74 13.81 18.13
N LYS A 124 7.35 13.68 19.31
CA LYS A 124 7.26 12.48 20.15
C LYS A 124 5.79 12.11 20.40
N GLY A 125 5.44 10.86 20.10
CA GLY A 125 4.10 10.32 20.25
C GLY A 125 3.19 10.54 19.04
N ASP A 126 3.58 11.38 18.08
CA ASP A 126 2.80 11.60 16.85
C ASP A 126 3.03 10.49 15.82
N LEU A 127 2.14 10.41 14.84
CA LEU A 127 2.24 9.51 13.71
C LEU A 127 2.99 10.17 12.55
N VAL A 128 3.80 9.39 11.83
CA VAL A 128 4.39 9.82 10.57
C VAL A 128 3.44 9.55 9.40
N ARG A 129 3.41 10.42 8.39
CA ARG A 129 2.60 10.22 7.18
C ARG A 129 3.26 9.22 6.24
N ALA A 130 2.47 8.29 5.71
CA ALA A 130 2.90 7.36 4.67
C ALA A 130 3.05 8.06 3.31
N PHE A 131 4.03 7.63 2.52
CA PHE A 131 4.09 7.89 1.08
C PHE A 131 4.54 6.63 0.34
N VAL A 132 4.20 6.55 -0.95
CA VAL A 132 4.54 5.42 -1.82
C VAL A 132 5.64 5.88 -2.79
N PRO A 133 6.89 5.40 -2.65
CA PRO A 133 7.94 5.71 -3.60
C PRO A 133 7.68 5.02 -4.95
N LYS A 134 8.38 5.45 -5.99
CA LYS A 134 8.40 4.79 -7.30
C LYS A 134 9.79 4.28 -7.61
N LYS A 135 9.90 3.06 -8.14
CA LYS A 135 11.13 2.44 -8.64
C LYS A 135 10.79 1.73 -9.95
N GLU A 136 11.60 1.95 -10.98
CA GLU A 136 11.35 1.38 -12.32
C GLU A 136 11.38 -0.16 -12.28
N GLY A 137 10.41 -0.80 -12.95
CA GLY A 137 10.26 -2.26 -13.01
C GLY A 137 9.88 -2.94 -11.67
N LYS A 138 9.52 -2.16 -10.63
CA LYS A 138 9.29 -2.65 -9.27
C LYS A 138 8.03 -2.05 -8.64
N ALA A 139 7.14 -2.90 -8.17
CA ALA A 139 5.98 -2.51 -7.37
C ALA A 139 6.39 -2.26 -5.92
N PHE A 140 6.01 -1.12 -5.35
CA PHE A 140 6.23 -0.86 -3.93
C PHE A 140 5.41 -1.84 -3.08
N PHE A 141 6.06 -2.60 -2.22
CA PHE A 141 5.39 -3.55 -1.33
C PHE A 141 5.03 -2.89 0.00
N ALA A 142 6.03 -2.46 0.77
CA ALA A 142 5.83 -1.79 2.05
C ALA A 142 7.12 -1.12 2.56
N TRP A 143 6.96 -0.25 3.56
CA TRP A 143 8.05 0.24 4.40
C TRP A 143 8.34 -0.76 5.52
N TYR A 144 9.62 -1.03 5.76
CA TYR A 144 10.10 -1.92 6.81
C TYR A 144 10.91 -1.15 7.83
N LEU A 145 10.66 -1.43 9.11
CA LEU A 145 11.56 -1.11 10.20
C LEU A 145 12.28 -2.41 10.56
N ASP A 146 13.59 -2.44 10.35
CA ASP A 146 14.39 -3.66 10.37
C ASP A 146 13.80 -4.73 9.41
N ASP A 147 13.34 -5.86 9.94
CA ASP A 147 12.73 -6.96 9.18
C ASP A 147 11.21 -7.02 9.27
N LYS A 148 10.55 -6.02 9.87
CA LYS A 148 9.10 -6.01 10.05
C LYS A 148 8.46 -4.89 9.25
N VAL A 149 7.33 -5.19 8.62
CA VAL A 149 6.48 -4.18 7.98
C VAL A 149 6.07 -3.13 9.01
N PHE A 150 6.42 -1.87 8.74
CA PHE A 150 6.09 -0.75 9.59
C PHE A 150 4.64 -0.33 9.40
N LYS A 151 3.92 -0.16 10.51
CA LYS A 151 2.54 0.33 10.51
C LYS A 151 2.55 1.82 10.80
N PHE A 152 2.04 2.64 9.89
CA PHE A 152 1.94 4.10 10.04
C PHE A 152 0.94 4.56 11.11
N THR A 153 0.30 3.62 11.81
CA THR A 153 -0.46 3.85 13.05
C THR A 153 0.40 3.74 14.31
N THR A 154 1.72 3.54 14.17
CA THR A 154 2.66 3.43 15.30
C THR A 154 3.19 4.82 15.69
N PRO A 155 2.99 5.27 16.94
CA PRO A 155 3.59 6.50 17.46
C PRO A 155 5.11 6.51 17.35
N ILE A 156 5.70 7.65 16.98
CA ILE A 156 7.15 7.80 16.91
C ILE A 156 7.69 8.22 18.28
N THR A 157 8.52 7.37 18.90
CA THR A 157 9.10 7.61 20.23
C THR A 157 10.63 7.61 20.24
N CYS A 158 11.26 7.41 19.08
CA CYS A 158 12.69 7.47 18.87
C CYS A 158 12.97 7.71 17.37
N ASP A 159 14.22 8.02 17.03
CA ASP A 159 14.65 8.05 15.64
C ASP A 159 14.51 6.66 15.02
N ILE A 160 13.95 6.60 13.81
CA ILE A 160 13.76 5.34 13.08
C ILE A 160 14.18 5.49 11.62
N THR A 161 14.56 4.36 11.02
CA THR A 161 14.85 4.25 9.59
C THR A 161 13.89 3.25 8.97
N LEU A 162 13.15 3.71 7.96
CA LEU A 162 12.21 2.91 7.19
C LEU A 162 12.81 2.62 5.82
N VAL A 163 12.93 1.33 5.46
CA VAL A 163 13.48 0.88 4.17
C VAL A 163 12.34 0.34 3.32
N ALA A 164 12.22 0.80 2.07
CA ALA A 164 11.20 0.29 1.16
C ALA A 164 11.60 -1.09 0.65
N ARG A 165 10.66 -2.04 0.68
CA ARG A 165 10.78 -3.31 -0.05
C ARG A 165 9.87 -3.31 -1.25
N TRP A 166 10.28 -4.07 -2.25
CA TRP A 166 9.72 -4.05 -3.59
C TRP A 166 9.42 -5.46 -4.07
N GLU A 167 8.36 -5.61 -4.86
CA GLU A 167 8.07 -6.79 -5.66
C GLU A 167 8.30 -6.48 -7.13
N ASN A 168 8.48 -7.50 -7.97
CA ASN A 168 8.53 -7.26 -9.41
C ASN A 168 7.13 -6.84 -9.88
N GLU A 169 7.05 -5.82 -10.73
CA GLU A 169 5.78 -5.48 -11.36
C GLU A 169 5.29 -6.65 -12.23
N LYS A 170 3.97 -6.84 -12.29
CA LYS A 170 3.35 -7.76 -13.23
C LYS A 170 2.56 -6.97 -14.25
N LYS A 171 2.69 -7.35 -15.51
CA LYS A 171 1.92 -6.80 -16.63
C LYS A 171 0.82 -7.77 -17.02
N LYS A 172 -0.31 -7.21 -17.40
CA LYS A 172 -1.51 -7.95 -17.79
C LYS A 172 -1.52 -8.17 -19.30
N ILE A 173 -1.69 -9.42 -19.71
CA ILE A 173 -1.92 -9.83 -21.10
C ILE A 173 -3.39 -10.21 -21.24
N THR A 174 -4.11 -9.52 -22.12
CA THR A 174 -5.54 -9.74 -22.39
C THR A 174 -5.73 -10.29 -23.80
N PHE A 175 -6.63 -11.26 -23.98
CA PHE A 175 -6.89 -11.90 -25.26
C PHE A 175 -8.28 -11.53 -25.77
N ASN A 176 -8.34 -10.89 -26.94
CA ASN A 176 -9.58 -10.61 -27.65
C ASN A 176 -9.91 -11.74 -28.62
N SER A 177 -10.19 -12.92 -28.06
CA SER A 177 -10.55 -14.11 -28.82
C SER A 177 -11.97 -14.59 -28.56
N ASN A 178 -12.46 -15.39 -29.50
CA ASN A 178 -13.62 -16.24 -29.33
C ASN A 178 -13.22 -17.67 -29.75
N PRO A 179 -13.16 -18.66 -28.85
CA PRO A 179 -13.55 -18.57 -27.43
C PRO A 179 -12.66 -17.62 -26.60
N PRO A 180 -13.19 -17.02 -25.52
CA PRO A 180 -12.41 -16.12 -24.66
C PRO A 180 -11.36 -16.91 -23.88
N LEU A 181 -10.19 -16.30 -23.70
CA LEU A 181 -9.13 -16.80 -22.82
C LEU A 181 -9.03 -15.90 -21.57
N ASP A 182 -8.72 -16.51 -20.42
CA ASP A 182 -8.43 -15.76 -19.21
C ASP A 182 -7.17 -14.89 -19.38
N PRO A 183 -7.15 -13.68 -18.79
CA PRO A 183 -5.96 -12.83 -18.83
C PRO A 183 -4.82 -13.46 -18.02
N VAL A 184 -3.59 -13.24 -18.48
CA VAL A 184 -2.37 -13.73 -17.83
C VAL A 184 -1.59 -12.56 -17.24
N PHE A 185 -0.96 -12.77 -16.08
CA PHE A 185 -0.10 -11.78 -15.43
C PHE A 185 1.35 -12.26 -15.45
N ILE A 186 2.19 -11.57 -16.21
CA ILE A 186 3.59 -11.89 -16.42
C ILE A 186 4.46 -10.88 -15.68
N THR A 187 5.54 -11.33 -15.04
CA THR A 187 6.47 -10.42 -14.38
C THR A 187 7.15 -9.54 -15.43
N GLU A 188 7.24 -8.24 -15.19
CA GLU A 188 7.93 -7.32 -16.10
C GLU A 188 9.38 -7.76 -16.33
N GLY A 189 9.78 -7.83 -17.60
CA GLY A 189 11.09 -8.32 -18.04
C GLY A 189 11.15 -9.82 -18.33
N GLU A 190 10.11 -10.60 -18.00
CA GLU A 190 10.04 -12.01 -18.40
C GLU A 190 9.56 -12.16 -19.85
N THR A 191 9.95 -13.26 -20.49
CA THR A 191 9.47 -13.62 -21.83
C THR A 191 8.13 -14.36 -21.75
N TYR A 192 7.27 -14.14 -22.74
CA TYR A 192 5.99 -14.83 -22.85
C TYR A 192 5.69 -15.24 -24.28
N MET A 193 5.05 -16.41 -24.44
CA MET A 193 4.50 -16.90 -25.69
C MET A 193 3.02 -17.28 -25.46
N PRO A 194 2.07 -16.57 -26.09
CA PRO A 194 0.66 -16.94 -26.06
C PRO A 194 0.39 -18.35 -26.60
N PRO A 195 -0.61 -19.07 -26.08
CA PRO A 195 -1.04 -20.33 -26.68
C PRO A 195 -1.69 -20.10 -28.05
N ALA A 196 -1.59 -21.08 -28.94
CA ALA A 196 -2.42 -21.15 -30.14
C ALA A 196 -3.88 -21.47 -29.76
N ILE A 197 -4.83 -21.01 -30.58
CA ILE A 197 -6.26 -21.26 -30.39
C ILE A 197 -6.89 -21.81 -31.66
N GLU A 198 -8.01 -22.50 -31.53
CA GLU A 198 -8.73 -23.10 -32.64
C GLU A 198 -9.99 -22.30 -32.98
N ARG A 199 -10.33 -22.26 -34.27
CA ARG A 199 -11.57 -21.69 -34.79
C ARG A 199 -12.00 -22.45 -36.03
N GLU A 200 -13.21 -22.99 -36.02
CA GLU A 200 -13.76 -23.77 -37.13
C GLU A 200 -13.67 -22.99 -38.45
N PHE A 201 -13.20 -23.66 -39.52
CA PHE A 201 -12.94 -23.09 -40.85
C PHE A 201 -11.77 -22.08 -40.92
N TYR A 202 -10.95 -21.92 -39.88
CA TYR A 202 -9.80 -21.01 -39.91
C TYR A 202 -8.54 -21.65 -39.33
N ILE A 203 -7.39 -21.33 -39.92
CA ILE A 203 -6.06 -21.68 -39.39
C ILE A 203 -5.56 -20.49 -38.56
N PHE A 204 -5.18 -20.74 -37.31
CA PHE A 204 -4.54 -19.75 -36.46
C PHE A 204 -3.12 -19.46 -36.95
N LYS A 205 -2.82 -18.18 -37.21
CA LYS A 205 -1.49 -17.77 -37.69
C LYS A 205 -0.61 -17.28 -36.55
N TYR A 206 -1.10 -16.33 -35.76
CA TYR A 206 -0.42 -15.72 -34.62
C TYR A 206 -1.34 -14.77 -33.85
N TRP A 207 -0.88 -14.25 -32.72
CA TRP A 207 -1.49 -13.10 -32.04
C TRP A 207 -0.87 -11.79 -32.53
N ALA A 208 -1.61 -10.70 -32.51
CA ALA A 208 -1.10 -9.36 -32.81
C ALA A 208 -1.50 -8.37 -31.74
N TYR A 209 -0.70 -7.33 -31.55
CA TYR A 209 -1.05 -6.20 -30.68
C TYR A 209 -0.78 -4.88 -31.40
N PHE A 210 -1.29 -3.78 -30.86
CA PHE A 210 -1.16 -2.45 -31.45
C PHE A 210 -0.13 -1.62 -30.70
N GLU A 211 0.74 -0.94 -31.44
CA GLU A 211 1.67 0.05 -30.90
C GLU A 211 1.78 1.24 -31.85
N ASN A 212 1.37 2.43 -31.39
CA ASN A 212 1.33 3.65 -32.19
C ASN A 212 0.60 3.43 -33.54
N ASP A 213 -0.59 2.83 -33.48
CA ASP A 213 -1.43 2.42 -34.62
C ASP A 213 -0.84 1.36 -35.56
N ASN A 214 0.36 0.83 -35.27
CA ASN A 214 0.94 -0.26 -36.02
C ASN A 214 0.51 -1.60 -35.45
N VAL A 215 0.12 -2.52 -36.32
CA VAL A 215 -0.12 -3.93 -35.97
C VAL A 215 1.22 -4.64 -35.88
N ILE A 216 1.57 -5.10 -34.68
CA ILE A 216 2.79 -5.87 -34.44
C ILE A 216 2.45 -7.35 -34.33
N PRO A 217 3.04 -8.22 -35.16
CA PRO A 217 2.87 -9.66 -35.03
C PRO A 217 3.61 -10.21 -33.80
N PHE A 218 2.95 -11.07 -33.05
CA PHE A 218 3.47 -11.79 -31.89
C PHE A 218 3.64 -13.27 -32.28
N ASN A 219 4.74 -13.55 -32.98
CA ASN A 219 5.03 -14.85 -33.60
C ASN A 219 6.11 -15.64 -32.86
N ASP A 220 6.86 -14.98 -31.98
CA ASP A 220 7.98 -15.51 -31.20
C ASP A 220 7.84 -15.03 -29.74
N PRO A 221 8.47 -15.69 -28.75
CA PRO A 221 8.40 -15.21 -27.38
C PRO A 221 9.00 -13.81 -27.27
N ILE A 222 8.28 -12.85 -26.66
CA ILE A 222 8.77 -11.48 -26.46
C ILE A 222 8.91 -11.16 -24.98
N ILE A 223 9.80 -10.23 -24.65
CA ILE A 223 9.94 -9.68 -23.30
C ILE A 223 8.74 -8.76 -23.01
N ILE A 224 8.05 -9.00 -21.91
CA ILE A 224 6.89 -8.22 -21.50
C ILE A 224 7.34 -7.02 -20.66
N THR A 225 7.12 -5.82 -21.19
CA THR A 225 7.47 -4.54 -20.53
C THR A 225 6.26 -3.67 -20.20
N LYS A 226 5.08 -4.04 -20.70
CA LYS A 226 3.82 -3.32 -20.51
C LYS A 226 2.63 -4.26 -20.64
N ASP A 227 1.48 -3.78 -20.25
CA ASP A 227 0.22 -4.47 -20.51
C ASP A 227 0.02 -4.59 -22.03
N LEU A 228 -0.47 -5.74 -22.47
CA LEU A 228 -0.75 -6.02 -23.88
C LEU A 228 -2.18 -6.51 -24.06
N GLU A 229 -2.76 -6.08 -25.16
CA GLU A 229 -4.05 -6.52 -25.65
C GLU A 229 -3.84 -7.22 -26.99
N LEU A 230 -4.12 -8.53 -27.03
CA LEU A 230 -3.79 -9.41 -28.14
C LEU A 230 -5.03 -9.78 -28.95
N PHE A 231 -4.90 -9.75 -30.26
CA PHE A 231 -5.95 -10.10 -31.23
C PHE A 231 -5.47 -11.27 -32.11
N PRO A 232 -6.29 -12.31 -32.30
CA PRO A 232 -5.88 -13.46 -33.09
C PRO A 232 -5.93 -13.12 -34.58
N VAL A 233 -4.90 -13.53 -35.31
CA VAL A 233 -4.81 -13.43 -36.76
C VAL A 233 -5.05 -14.80 -37.38
N TRP A 234 -5.99 -14.86 -38.31
CA TRP A 234 -6.52 -16.08 -38.90
C TRP A 234 -6.29 -16.14 -40.41
N ILE A 235 -6.23 -17.35 -40.95
CA ILE A 235 -6.27 -17.63 -42.39
C ILE A 235 -7.53 -18.47 -42.66
N GLU A 236 -8.31 -18.12 -43.69
CA GLU A 236 -9.52 -18.89 -44.07
C GLU A 236 -9.17 -20.27 -44.62
N ASN A 237 -9.81 -21.29 -44.06
CA ASN A 237 -9.60 -22.69 -44.39
C ASN A 237 -10.89 -23.40 -44.80
N PHE A 238 -11.71 -22.75 -45.62
CA PHE A 238 -12.92 -23.34 -46.16
C PHE A 238 -13.12 -22.97 -47.63
N TYR A 239 -13.87 -23.80 -48.33
CA TYR A 239 -14.54 -23.44 -49.58
C TYR A 239 -15.94 -22.93 -49.28
N LYS A 240 -16.39 -21.96 -50.06
CA LYS A 240 -17.71 -21.34 -49.93
C LYS A 240 -18.64 -21.79 -51.05
N ILE A 241 -19.83 -22.26 -50.69
CA ILE A 241 -20.95 -22.47 -51.60
C ILE A 241 -21.90 -21.28 -51.43
N THR A 242 -22.13 -20.56 -52.52
CA THR A 242 -23.04 -19.41 -52.55
C THR A 242 -24.24 -19.72 -53.42
N PHE A 243 -25.41 -19.18 -53.05
CA PHE A 243 -26.66 -19.42 -53.75
C PHE A 243 -27.17 -18.13 -54.40
N ASP A 244 -27.32 -18.15 -55.73
CA ASP A 244 -27.93 -17.09 -56.51
C ASP A 244 -29.35 -17.47 -56.90
N THR A 245 -30.31 -17.01 -56.10
CA THR A 245 -31.74 -17.31 -56.28
C THR A 245 -32.37 -16.53 -57.44
N LYS A 246 -31.60 -15.73 -58.20
CA LYS A 246 -32.08 -14.92 -59.33
C LYS A 246 -33.29 -14.05 -58.99
N GLY A 247 -33.18 -13.33 -57.87
CA GLY A 247 -34.20 -12.42 -57.36
C GLY A 247 -35.29 -13.09 -56.53
N GLY A 248 -35.03 -14.32 -56.05
CA GLY A 248 -35.84 -14.99 -55.04
C GLY A 248 -35.38 -14.65 -53.61
N ASP A 249 -35.84 -15.44 -52.65
CA ASP A 249 -35.45 -15.32 -51.24
C ASP A 249 -33.93 -15.52 -51.07
N MET A 250 -33.35 -14.86 -50.07
CA MET A 250 -31.92 -15.01 -49.77
C MET A 250 -31.66 -16.33 -49.03
N LEU A 251 -30.62 -17.05 -49.43
CA LEU A 251 -30.13 -18.26 -48.76
C LEU A 251 -28.77 -17.99 -48.13
N GLU A 252 -28.50 -18.65 -47.01
CA GLU A 252 -27.19 -18.57 -46.35
C GLU A 252 -26.13 -19.34 -47.13
N ASP A 253 -24.90 -18.80 -47.15
CA ASP A 253 -23.76 -19.50 -47.73
C ASP A 253 -23.38 -20.71 -46.87
N VAL A 254 -22.95 -21.79 -47.53
CA VAL A 254 -22.39 -22.96 -46.85
C VAL A 254 -20.87 -22.92 -46.89
N LYS A 255 -20.24 -23.33 -45.79
CA LYS A 255 -18.78 -23.48 -45.66
C LYS A 255 -18.41 -24.94 -45.56
N ILE A 256 -17.45 -25.37 -46.37
CA ILE A 256 -16.86 -26.71 -46.34
C ILE A 256 -15.41 -26.60 -45.92
N ASP A 257 -15.02 -27.27 -44.83
CA ASP A 257 -13.64 -27.30 -44.36
C ASP A 257 -12.73 -27.93 -45.43
N LYS A 258 -11.62 -27.25 -45.76
CA LYS A 258 -10.65 -27.73 -46.76
C LYS A 258 -9.95 -29.00 -46.33
N ASP A 259 -9.83 -29.25 -45.03
CA ASP A 259 -9.19 -30.45 -44.48
C ASP A 259 -10.21 -31.58 -44.20
N GLY A 260 -11.50 -31.31 -44.42
CA GLY A 260 -12.59 -32.24 -44.16
C GLY A 260 -13.03 -33.07 -45.37
N VAL A 261 -14.27 -33.55 -45.33
CA VAL A 261 -14.91 -34.23 -46.46
C VAL A 261 -15.39 -33.18 -47.46
N LEU A 262 -14.85 -33.21 -48.67
CA LEU A 262 -15.14 -32.26 -49.74
C LEU A 262 -16.40 -32.63 -50.54
N GLU A 263 -17.40 -33.22 -49.90
CA GLU A 263 -18.67 -33.62 -50.52
C GLU A 263 -19.82 -32.85 -49.88
N TYR A 264 -20.75 -32.38 -50.71
CA TYR A 264 -21.91 -31.61 -50.27
C TYR A 264 -23.19 -32.12 -50.91
N GLN A 265 -24.17 -32.52 -50.09
CA GLN A 265 -25.51 -32.88 -50.55
C GLN A 265 -26.36 -31.61 -50.65
N VAL A 266 -26.78 -31.27 -51.87
CA VAL A 266 -27.58 -30.07 -52.12
C VAL A 266 -29.01 -30.28 -51.63
N SER A 267 -29.41 -29.53 -50.61
CA SER A 267 -30.73 -29.67 -49.99
C SER A 267 -31.57 -28.39 -50.02
N GLU A 268 -30.93 -27.26 -50.36
CA GLU A 268 -31.54 -25.95 -50.36
C GLU A 268 -32.49 -25.80 -51.55
N VAL A 269 -33.67 -25.25 -51.32
CA VAL A 269 -34.68 -24.98 -52.35
C VAL A 269 -34.76 -23.48 -52.55
N ALA A 270 -34.59 -23.00 -53.80
CA ALA A 270 -34.77 -21.58 -54.09
C ALA A 270 -36.27 -21.24 -54.18
N SER A 271 -36.68 -20.15 -53.55
CA SER A 271 -38.06 -19.66 -53.57
C SER A 271 -38.13 -18.36 -54.35
N LYS A 272 -39.06 -18.26 -55.32
CA LYS A 272 -39.29 -17.06 -56.14
C LYS A 272 -40.74 -16.97 -56.56
N ASP A 273 -41.41 -15.88 -56.21
CA ASP A 273 -42.84 -15.67 -56.48
C ASP A 273 -43.20 -15.82 -57.96
N GLY A 274 -44.16 -16.71 -58.22
CA GLY A 274 -44.67 -16.98 -59.58
C GLY A 274 -43.82 -17.94 -60.41
N TYR A 275 -42.79 -18.57 -59.82
CA TYR A 275 -41.88 -19.49 -60.49
C TYR A 275 -41.75 -20.81 -59.71
N VAL A 276 -41.55 -21.92 -60.42
CA VAL A 276 -41.32 -23.23 -59.80
C VAL A 276 -39.84 -23.59 -59.92
N PHE A 277 -39.16 -23.79 -58.78
CA PHE A 277 -37.75 -24.18 -58.76
C PHE A 277 -37.55 -25.58 -59.35
N GLN A 278 -36.54 -25.71 -60.23
CA GLN A 278 -36.26 -26.96 -60.93
C GLN A 278 -34.94 -27.60 -60.48
N TYR A 279 -33.84 -26.83 -60.54
CA TYR A 279 -32.51 -27.30 -60.17
C TYR A 279 -31.55 -26.13 -59.92
N TRP A 280 -30.43 -26.44 -59.25
CA TRP A 280 -29.27 -25.56 -59.16
C TRP A 280 -28.32 -25.83 -60.32
N GLY A 281 -27.66 -24.79 -60.84
CA GLY A 281 -26.61 -24.96 -61.84
C GLY A 281 -25.34 -24.18 -61.49
N TYR A 282 -24.18 -24.75 -61.81
CA TYR A 282 -22.91 -24.02 -61.78
C TYR A 282 -22.14 -24.22 -63.07
N TYR A 283 -21.18 -23.34 -63.35
CA TYR A 283 -20.36 -23.42 -64.55
C TYR A 283 -18.99 -24.02 -64.26
N GLU A 284 -18.58 -24.96 -65.10
CA GLU A 284 -17.21 -25.45 -65.17
C GLU A 284 -16.64 -25.09 -66.55
N GLY A 285 -15.90 -23.99 -66.60
CA GLY A 285 -15.57 -23.34 -67.88
C GLY A 285 -16.83 -22.76 -68.53
N GLU A 286 -17.17 -23.23 -69.73
CA GLU A 286 -18.38 -22.83 -70.46
C GLU A 286 -19.55 -23.81 -70.28
N GLU A 287 -19.32 -24.95 -69.64
CA GLU A 287 -20.33 -26.00 -69.46
C GLU A 287 -21.19 -25.73 -68.22
N LEU A 288 -22.52 -25.78 -68.40
CA LEU A 288 -23.48 -25.72 -67.30
C LEU A 288 -23.69 -27.13 -66.73
N ILE A 289 -23.25 -27.32 -65.50
CA ILE A 289 -23.52 -28.54 -64.72
C ILE A 289 -24.83 -28.33 -63.95
N LYS A 290 -25.81 -29.21 -64.18
CA LYS A 290 -27.08 -29.24 -63.45
C LYS A 290 -26.95 -30.09 -62.20
N VAL A 291 -27.46 -29.58 -61.07
CA VAL A 291 -27.43 -30.21 -59.76
C VAL A 291 -28.85 -30.24 -59.21
N TYR A 292 -29.40 -31.43 -59.08
CA TYR A 292 -30.74 -31.65 -58.55
C TYR A 292 -30.71 -31.73 -57.02
N LEU A 293 -31.88 -31.58 -56.39
CA LEU A 293 -32.01 -31.78 -54.95
C LEU A 293 -31.56 -33.19 -54.56
N ASP A 294 -30.93 -33.29 -53.39
CA ASP A 294 -30.30 -34.48 -52.83
C ASP A 294 -29.09 -35.03 -53.62
N GLN A 295 -28.66 -34.35 -54.68
CA GLN A 295 -27.44 -34.70 -55.38
C GLN A 295 -26.21 -34.29 -54.57
N ILE A 296 -25.23 -35.19 -54.49
CA ILE A 296 -23.92 -34.91 -53.89
C ILE A 296 -22.99 -34.33 -54.96
N ILE A 297 -22.30 -33.24 -54.62
CA ILE A 297 -21.27 -32.61 -55.44
C ILE A 297 -19.95 -32.50 -54.67
N THR A 298 -18.83 -32.54 -55.40
CA THR A 298 -17.49 -32.33 -54.82
C THR A 298 -17.15 -30.84 -54.78
N ILE A 299 -16.69 -30.35 -53.63
CA ILE A 299 -16.36 -28.95 -53.37
C ILE A 299 -14.85 -28.81 -53.15
N ASN A 300 -14.11 -28.52 -54.21
CA ASN A 300 -12.66 -28.30 -54.18
C ASN A 300 -12.25 -26.85 -54.54
N LYS A 301 -13.25 -25.97 -54.64
CA LYS A 301 -13.15 -24.54 -54.91
C LYS A 301 -14.44 -23.88 -54.43
N ASP A 302 -14.46 -22.56 -54.37
CA ASP A 302 -15.70 -21.83 -54.14
C ASP A 302 -16.66 -22.07 -55.33
N ILE A 303 -17.92 -22.38 -55.01
CA ILE A 303 -18.96 -22.68 -56.01
C ILE A 303 -20.10 -21.69 -55.85
N LYS A 304 -20.62 -21.19 -56.98
CA LYS A 304 -21.85 -20.41 -57.03
C LYS A 304 -22.94 -21.23 -57.72
N LEU A 305 -23.91 -21.68 -56.95
CA LEU A 305 -25.10 -22.37 -57.43
C LEU A 305 -26.16 -21.35 -57.84
N ILE A 306 -26.63 -21.43 -59.08
CA ILE A 306 -27.60 -20.53 -59.69
C ILE A 306 -28.94 -21.24 -59.81
N ALA A 307 -30.02 -20.63 -59.32
CA ALA A 307 -31.35 -21.21 -59.40
C ALA A 307 -31.92 -21.11 -60.82
N PHE A 308 -32.46 -22.23 -61.32
CA PHE A 308 -33.23 -22.30 -62.55
C PHE A 308 -34.68 -22.66 -62.23
N TYR A 309 -35.60 -21.95 -62.89
CA TYR A 309 -37.03 -22.05 -62.65
C TYR A 309 -37.78 -22.38 -63.95
N GLU A 310 -38.98 -22.93 -63.80
CA GLU A 310 -40.03 -23.01 -64.82
C GLU A 310 -41.14 -22.00 -64.51
#